data_AF-A0A2V5JPK1-F1
#
_entry.id   AF-A0A2V5JPK1-F1
#
_cell.length_a   1.000
_cell.length_b   1.000
_cell.length_c   1.000
_cell.angle_alpha   90.00
_cell.angle_beta   90.00
_cell.angle_gamma   90.00
#
_symmetry.space_group_name_H-M   'P 1'
#
loop_
_entity.id
_entity.type
_entity.pdbx_description
1 polymer ?
#
loop_
_entity_poly.entity_id
_entity_poly.type
_entity_poly.pdbx_seq_one_letter_code
_entity_poly.pdbx_strand_id
1 'polypeptide(L)'
;AVALFNNVDGSENTAVGRGAGQNVITGSNNTYVGELVGTLAADESDTIRIGDVSNGNGSLQCFIGGIYNNFQPVGGMVVQVTLDLADDHLGWDFGPSQGGGLPVQRRAPQRRSAPGAPAQRPAMLNGKIGKIEKLEATVARQQKQIETLTAQLKEQAETFTAQLNEQTTQIQKVSNQLAVSKPAPQLVNNP
;
A
#
# COMPACT_ATOMS: atom_id res chain seq x y z
N ALA A 1 1.98 -6.69 9.93
CA ALA A 1 0.98 -7.19 8.98
C ALA A 1 0.04 -6.05 8.59
N VAL A 2 -0.32 -5.95 7.31
CA VAL A 2 -1.25 -4.96 6.74
C VAL A 2 -2.47 -5.73 6.22
N ALA A 3 -3.63 -5.07 6.10
CA ALA A 3 -4.83 -5.68 5.51
C ALA A 3 -4.63 -5.97 4.00
N LEU A 4 -5.30 -7.00 3.47
CA LEU A 4 -5.28 -7.41 2.06
C LEU A 4 -3.87 -7.59 1.46
N PHE A 5 -2.92 -8.07 2.27
CA PHE A 5 -1.51 -8.13 1.88
C PHE A 5 -1.25 -9.00 0.63
N ASN A 6 -2.02 -10.06 0.43
CA ASN A 6 -1.85 -11.00 -0.69
C ASN A 6 -2.74 -10.69 -1.89
N ASN A 7 -3.53 -9.60 -1.86
CA ASN A 7 -4.46 -9.30 -2.95
C ASN A 7 -3.69 -8.88 -4.22
N VAL A 8 -3.83 -9.68 -5.29
CA VAL A 8 -3.16 -9.44 -6.58
C VAL A 8 -4.15 -8.83 -7.56
N ASP A 9 -5.23 -9.56 -7.88
CA ASP A 9 -6.20 -9.19 -8.92
C ASP A 9 -7.62 -8.97 -8.36
N GLY A 10 -7.82 -9.17 -7.05
CA GLY A 10 -9.11 -9.00 -6.41
C GLY A 10 -9.53 -7.53 -6.28
N SER A 11 -10.81 -7.25 -6.47
CA SER A 11 -11.37 -5.91 -6.44
C SER A 11 -12.51 -5.75 -5.43
N GLU A 12 -12.78 -4.51 -5.04
CA GLU A 12 -13.95 -4.15 -4.21
C GLU A 12 -13.97 -4.81 -2.81
N ASN A 13 -12.81 -5.23 -2.32
CA ASN A 13 -12.66 -5.79 -0.99
C ASN A 13 -12.49 -4.67 0.06
N THR A 14 -13.24 -4.75 1.15
CA THR A 14 -13.08 -3.88 2.32
C THR A 14 -12.48 -4.67 3.46
N ALA A 15 -11.30 -4.28 3.95
CA ALA A 15 -10.65 -4.95 5.07
C ALA A 15 -10.22 -3.97 6.17
N VAL A 16 -10.69 -4.22 7.39
CA VAL A 16 -10.44 -3.40 8.56
C VAL A 16 -9.83 -4.26 9.67
N GLY A 17 -8.52 -4.09 9.90
CA GLY A 17 -7.77 -4.74 10.97
C GLY A 17 -6.41 -5.26 10.52
N ARG A 18 -5.56 -5.63 11.48
CA ARG A 18 -4.20 -6.11 11.22
C ARG A 18 -4.26 -7.52 10.61
N GLY A 19 -3.80 -7.67 9.37
CA GLY A 19 -3.77 -8.96 8.67
C GLY A 19 -5.16 -9.48 8.25
N ALA A 20 -6.18 -8.62 8.20
CA ALA A 20 -7.49 -8.98 7.68
C ALA A 20 -7.43 -9.24 6.17
N GLY A 21 -8.13 -10.29 5.70
CA GLY A 21 -8.23 -10.65 4.28
C GLY A 21 -6.93 -11.19 3.69
N GLN A 22 -6.11 -11.89 4.49
CA GLN A 22 -4.84 -12.46 4.00
C GLN A 22 -5.01 -13.59 2.98
N ASN A 23 -6.17 -14.24 2.94
CA ASN A 23 -6.50 -15.26 1.95
C ASN A 23 -6.88 -14.72 0.57
N VAL A 24 -7.22 -13.43 0.47
CA VAL A 24 -7.67 -12.82 -0.78
C VAL A 24 -6.48 -12.69 -1.73
N ILE A 25 -6.54 -13.40 -2.86
CA ILE A 25 -5.54 -13.36 -3.94
C ILE A 25 -6.19 -12.79 -5.21
N THR A 26 -7.30 -13.38 -5.66
CA THR A 26 -8.10 -12.94 -6.81
C THR A 26 -9.56 -12.66 -6.47
N GLY A 27 -9.97 -13.02 -5.25
CA GLY A 27 -11.30 -12.82 -4.71
C GLY A 27 -11.79 -11.37 -4.69
N SER A 28 -13.09 -11.15 -4.88
CA SER A 28 -13.69 -9.82 -4.99
C SER A 28 -14.94 -9.64 -4.13
N ASN A 29 -15.32 -8.39 -3.86
CA ASN A 29 -16.53 -8.01 -3.11
C ASN A 29 -16.63 -8.52 -1.67
N ASN A 30 -15.49 -8.77 -1.02
CA ASN A 30 -15.50 -9.28 0.34
C ASN A 30 -15.41 -8.16 1.39
N THR A 31 -15.98 -8.38 2.57
CA THR A 31 -15.81 -7.51 3.74
C THR A 31 -15.19 -8.25 4.92
N TYR A 32 -13.99 -7.86 5.33
CA TYR A 32 -13.27 -8.41 6.48
C TYR A 32 -13.17 -7.39 7.61
N VAL A 33 -13.62 -7.75 8.81
CA VAL A 33 -13.53 -6.89 9.99
C VAL A 33 -12.99 -7.67 11.18
N GLY A 34 -11.78 -7.33 11.62
CA GLY A 34 -11.09 -7.96 12.76
C GLY A 34 -9.60 -8.17 12.53
N GLU A 35 -8.91 -8.74 13.52
CA GLU A 35 -7.51 -9.14 13.39
C GLU A 35 -7.40 -10.54 12.78
N LEU A 36 -6.52 -10.73 11.79
CA LEU A 36 -6.22 -12.04 11.16
C LEU A 36 -7.43 -12.79 10.58
N VAL A 37 -8.47 -12.05 10.21
CA VAL A 37 -9.68 -12.61 9.59
C VAL A 37 -9.34 -13.16 8.20
N GLY A 38 -9.75 -14.40 7.92
CA GLY A 38 -9.49 -15.06 6.64
C GLY A 38 -8.13 -15.77 6.54
N THR A 39 -7.25 -15.72 7.54
CA THR A 39 -5.86 -16.26 7.42
C THR A 39 -5.76 -17.74 7.04
N LEU A 40 -6.77 -18.55 7.38
CA LEU A 40 -6.80 -20.00 7.06
C LEU A 40 -7.91 -20.37 6.06
N ALA A 41 -8.61 -19.36 5.53
CA ALA A 41 -9.59 -19.57 4.48
C ALA A 41 -8.90 -19.66 3.10
N ALA A 42 -9.56 -20.32 2.14
CA ALA A 42 -9.15 -20.26 0.74
C ALA A 42 -9.49 -18.88 0.13
N ASP A 43 -9.00 -18.61 -1.08
CA ASP A 43 -9.42 -17.43 -1.85
C ASP A 43 -10.95 -17.48 -2.07
N GLU A 44 -11.64 -16.35 -1.89
CA GLU A 44 -13.10 -16.28 -1.82
C GLU A 44 -13.64 -14.97 -2.39
N SER A 45 -14.91 -14.96 -2.82
CA SER A 45 -15.61 -13.77 -3.31
C SER A 45 -16.99 -13.65 -2.68
N ASP A 46 -17.53 -12.42 -2.61
CA ASP A 46 -18.87 -12.11 -2.14
C ASP A 46 -19.15 -12.57 -0.68
N THR A 47 -18.11 -12.56 0.17
CA THR A 47 -18.20 -13.00 1.57
C THR A 47 -18.07 -11.85 2.56
N ILE A 48 -18.73 -11.99 3.72
CA ILE A 48 -18.57 -11.07 4.85
C ILE A 48 -18.05 -11.86 6.05
N ARG A 49 -16.88 -11.49 6.56
CA ARG A 49 -16.27 -12.08 7.75
C ARG A 49 -16.05 -11.02 8.83
N ILE A 50 -16.65 -11.23 9.99
CA ILE A 50 -16.51 -10.36 11.16
C ILE A 50 -16.06 -11.22 12.34
N GLY A 51 -14.87 -10.92 12.88
CA GLY A 51 -14.32 -11.63 14.04
C GLY A 51 -13.92 -13.09 13.79
N ASP A 52 -13.53 -13.44 12.56
CA ASP A 52 -13.19 -14.82 12.17
C ASP A 52 -12.00 -15.39 12.97
N VAL A 53 -12.22 -16.53 13.65
CA VAL A 53 -11.24 -17.28 14.45
C VAL A 53 -10.77 -18.57 13.76
N SER A 54 -10.83 -18.59 12.43
CA SER A 54 -10.06 -19.41 11.46
C SER A 54 -9.85 -20.92 11.64
N ASN A 55 -10.27 -21.62 12.70
CA ASN A 55 -9.98 -23.07 12.89
C ASN A 55 -11.05 -23.90 13.62
N GLY A 56 -12.30 -23.88 13.15
CA GLY A 56 -13.27 -24.95 13.51
C GLY A 56 -13.87 -24.93 14.92
N ASN A 57 -13.44 -24.03 15.80
CA ASN A 57 -14.15 -23.65 17.03
C ASN A 57 -14.56 -22.17 16.93
N GLY A 58 -15.21 -21.82 15.81
CA GLY A 58 -15.76 -20.49 15.54
C GLY A 58 -16.35 -19.88 16.81
N SER A 59 -16.04 -18.59 17.07
CA SER A 59 -16.57 -17.80 18.19
C SER A 59 -17.94 -18.32 18.56
N LEU A 60 -18.05 -18.99 19.72
CA LEU A 60 -19.24 -19.80 20.05
C LEU A 60 -20.53 -18.98 20.02
N GLN A 61 -20.41 -17.65 19.99
CA GLN A 61 -21.49 -16.70 19.80
C GLN A 61 -21.01 -15.50 18.96
N CYS A 62 -21.82 -15.07 17.99
CA CYS A 62 -21.70 -13.79 17.29
C CYS A 62 -22.57 -12.77 18.02
N PHE A 63 -21.95 -11.84 18.76
CA PHE A 63 -22.68 -10.80 19.48
C PHE A 63 -22.77 -9.52 18.64
N ILE A 64 -23.91 -9.34 17.96
CA ILE A 64 -24.28 -8.04 17.40
C ILE A 64 -25.02 -7.27 18.48
N GLY A 65 -24.44 -6.16 18.95
CA GLY A 65 -25.08 -5.28 19.94
C GLY A 65 -26.45 -4.81 19.47
N GLY A 66 -27.48 -4.93 20.32
CA GLY A 66 -28.88 -4.68 19.97
C GLY A 66 -29.70 -5.93 19.63
N ILE A 67 -29.05 -7.07 19.34
CA ILE A 67 -29.69 -8.39 19.23
C ILE A 67 -29.55 -9.17 20.56
N TYR A 68 -28.46 -8.94 21.30
CA TYR A 68 -28.24 -9.46 22.67
C TYR A 68 -29.20 -8.79 23.68
N ASN A 69 -30.43 -9.28 23.70
CA ASN A 69 -31.54 -9.10 24.65
C ASN A 69 -32.92 -9.32 23.98
N ASN A 70 -32.96 -9.66 22.68
CA ASN A 70 -34.19 -10.16 22.09
C ASN A 70 -34.39 -11.59 22.58
N PHE A 71 -35.22 -11.77 23.61
CA PHE A 71 -35.62 -13.09 24.09
C PHE A 71 -36.07 -13.96 22.91
N GLN A 72 -35.43 -15.10 22.70
CA GLN A 72 -36.04 -16.17 21.90
C GLN A 72 -37.38 -16.53 22.59
N PRO A 73 -38.45 -16.81 21.84
CA PRO A 73 -39.74 -17.12 22.45
C PRO A 73 -39.58 -18.30 23.41
N VAL A 74 -39.86 -18.03 24.68
CA VAL A 74 -39.98 -19.05 25.71
C VAL A 74 -41.27 -19.83 25.40
N GLY A 75 -41.17 -21.13 25.13
CA GLY A 75 -42.35 -21.99 24.88
C GLY A 75 -42.27 -22.98 23.71
N GLY A 76 -41.11 -23.19 23.09
CA GLY A 76 -40.93 -24.22 22.05
C GLY A 76 -41.19 -23.77 20.60
N MET A 77 -41.45 -22.48 20.40
CA MET A 77 -41.50 -21.88 19.05
C MET A 77 -40.09 -21.48 18.62
N VAL A 78 -39.59 -22.07 17.53
CA VAL A 78 -38.35 -21.60 16.89
C VAL A 78 -38.69 -20.37 16.06
N VAL A 79 -38.13 -19.22 16.42
CA VAL A 79 -38.07 -18.06 15.51
C VAL A 79 -36.84 -18.27 14.63
N GLN A 80 -37.08 -18.55 13.36
CA GLN A 80 -36.04 -18.66 12.36
C GLN A 80 -35.76 -17.28 11.78
N VAL A 81 -34.49 -16.90 11.69
CA VAL A 81 -34.10 -15.74 10.88
C VAL A 81 -34.14 -16.18 9.42
N THR A 82 -34.93 -15.49 8.62
CA THR A 82 -35.14 -15.78 7.20
C THR A 82 -34.61 -14.64 6.33
N LEU A 83 -34.38 -14.91 5.05
CA LEU A 83 -34.18 -13.87 4.04
C LEU A 83 -35.48 -13.75 3.25
N ASP A 84 -35.97 -12.53 3.08
CA ASP A 84 -37.02 -12.26 2.10
C ASP A 84 -36.40 -12.43 0.70
N LEU A 85 -36.90 -13.37 -0.08
CA LEU A 85 -36.37 -13.67 -1.41
C LEU A 85 -36.77 -12.62 -2.46
N ALA A 86 -37.66 -11.68 -2.13
CA ALA A 86 -38.08 -10.61 -3.03
C ALA A 86 -37.16 -9.39 -2.96
N ASP A 87 -36.53 -9.14 -1.81
CA ASP A 87 -35.74 -7.92 -1.59
C ASP A 87 -34.47 -8.13 -0.73
N ASP A 88 -34.12 -9.37 -0.44
CA ASP A 88 -32.92 -9.83 0.28
C ASP A 88 -32.78 -9.26 1.71
N HIS A 89 -33.86 -8.73 2.29
CA HIS A 89 -33.82 -8.27 3.67
C HIS A 89 -33.84 -9.45 4.66
N LEU A 90 -33.03 -9.33 5.71
CA LEU A 90 -33.07 -10.22 6.85
C LEU A 90 -34.38 -10.02 7.63
N GLY A 91 -35.20 -11.05 7.67
CA GLY A 91 -36.48 -11.11 8.37
C GLY A 91 -36.49 -12.16 9.48
N TRP A 92 -37.67 -12.41 10.03
CA TRP A 92 -37.88 -13.48 10.98
C TRP A 92 -39.23 -14.16 10.69
N ASP A 93 -39.25 -15.48 10.78
CA ASP A 93 -40.44 -16.30 10.56
C ASP A 93 -40.63 -17.28 11.72
N PHE A 94 -41.87 -17.65 11.97
CA PHE A 94 -42.18 -18.80 12.80
C PHE A 94 -42.17 -20.03 11.88
N GLY A 95 -41.55 -21.14 12.30
CA GLY A 95 -41.42 -22.35 11.48
C GLY A 95 -42.74 -22.85 10.83
N PRO A 96 -42.69 -23.89 9.96
CA PRO A 96 -43.59 -24.14 8.82
C PRO A 96 -45.10 -24.40 9.10
N SER A 97 -45.58 -24.13 10.32
CA SER A 97 -46.97 -24.23 10.69
C SER A 97 -47.36 -23.08 11.61
N GLN A 98 -47.87 -21.98 11.04
CA GLN A 98 -49.14 -21.36 11.44
C GLN A 98 -49.38 -20.04 10.68
N GLY A 99 -50.53 -19.94 10.02
CA GLY A 99 -51.03 -18.69 9.45
C GLY A 99 -51.29 -17.66 10.55
N GLY A 100 -50.32 -16.80 10.79
CA GLY A 100 -50.41 -15.64 11.67
C GLY A 100 -50.13 -14.38 10.86
N GLY A 101 -51.04 -13.41 10.92
CA GLY A 101 -51.03 -12.21 10.07
C GLY A 101 -49.72 -11.42 10.11
N LEU A 102 -49.43 -10.79 8.95
CA LEU A 102 -48.23 -10.00 8.68
C LEU A 102 -47.92 -9.02 9.83
N PRO A 103 -46.71 -9.03 10.39
CA PRO A 103 -46.35 -8.06 11.42
C PRO A 103 -46.34 -6.65 10.85
N VAL A 104 -46.71 -5.68 11.70
CA VAL A 104 -46.73 -4.25 11.41
C VAL A 104 -45.36 -3.81 10.87
N GLN A 105 -45.33 -3.24 9.65
CA GLN A 105 -44.14 -2.63 9.06
C GLN A 105 -43.62 -1.51 9.96
N ARG A 106 -42.62 -1.82 10.79
CA ARG A 106 -41.81 -0.78 11.42
C ARG A 106 -40.87 -0.24 10.35
N ARG A 107 -41.00 1.06 10.07
CA ARG A 107 -40.11 1.76 9.13
C ARG A 107 -38.66 1.53 9.55
N ALA A 108 -37.79 1.33 8.57
CA ALA A 108 -36.35 1.24 8.78
C ALA A 108 -35.89 2.37 9.72
N PRO A 109 -34.91 2.11 10.61
CA PRO A 109 -34.31 3.17 11.43
C PRO A 109 -33.98 4.36 10.52
N GLN A 110 -34.60 5.50 10.78
CA GLN A 110 -34.29 6.69 10.00
C GLN A 110 -32.79 6.94 10.13
N ARG A 111 -32.11 7.18 8.99
CA ARG A 111 -30.69 7.51 9.00
C ARG A 111 -30.49 8.57 10.07
N ARG A 112 -29.69 8.24 11.09
CA ARG A 112 -29.14 9.27 11.97
C ARG A 112 -28.56 10.31 11.03
N SER A 113 -29.00 11.56 11.17
CA SER A 113 -28.36 12.69 10.51
C SER A 113 -26.86 12.47 10.66
N ALA A 114 -26.16 12.53 9.53
CA ALA A 114 -24.74 12.16 9.45
C ALA A 114 -24.03 12.67 10.69
N PRO A 115 -23.28 11.81 11.43
CA PRO A 115 -22.44 12.30 12.52
C PRO A 115 -21.69 13.50 11.98
N GLY A 116 -21.85 14.67 12.63
CA GLY A 116 -21.15 15.87 12.23
C GLY A 116 -19.70 15.51 11.96
N ALA A 117 -19.22 15.86 10.77
CA ALA A 117 -17.94 15.39 10.25
C ALA A 117 -16.90 15.44 11.38
N PRO A 118 -16.23 14.33 11.73
CA PRO A 118 -15.16 14.40 12.72
C PRO A 118 -14.14 15.42 12.20
N ALA A 119 -14.04 16.55 12.89
CA ALA A 119 -13.20 17.69 12.53
C ALA A 119 -11.69 17.34 12.43
N GLN A 120 -11.33 16.09 12.75
CA GLN A 120 -9.96 15.58 12.80
C GLN A 120 -9.55 14.73 11.58
N ARG A 121 -10.49 14.28 10.73
CA ARG A 121 -10.12 13.54 9.49
C ARG A 121 -9.42 14.39 8.41
N PRO A 122 -9.75 15.69 8.22
CA PRO A 122 -9.04 16.53 7.25
C PRO A 122 -7.57 16.76 7.65
N ALA A 123 -7.26 16.84 8.94
CA ALA A 123 -5.93 17.20 9.42
C ALA A 123 -4.86 16.14 9.10
N MET A 124 -5.19 14.85 9.20
CA MET A 124 -4.22 13.78 8.92
C MET A 124 -3.94 13.59 7.43
N LEU A 125 -4.94 13.80 6.58
CA LEU A 125 -4.76 13.77 5.12
C LEU A 125 -3.97 14.99 4.65
N ASN A 126 -4.29 16.19 5.13
CA ASN A 126 -3.53 17.41 4.85
C ASN A 126 -2.07 17.30 5.31
N GLY A 127 -1.82 16.67 6.47
CA GLY A 127 -0.47 16.43 6.96
C GLY A 127 0.35 15.46 6.12
N LYS A 128 -0.28 14.48 5.46
CA LYS A 128 0.40 13.59 4.49
C LYS A 128 0.64 14.28 3.16
N ILE A 129 -0.34 15.03 2.66
CA ILE A 129 -0.24 15.79 1.40
C ILE A 129 0.90 16.82 1.49
N GLY A 130 1.00 17.58 2.59
CA GLY A 130 2.10 18.53 2.77
C GLY A 130 3.49 17.87 2.92
N LYS A 131 3.56 16.62 3.39
CA LYS A 131 4.83 15.87 3.40
C LYS A 131 5.23 15.44 1.99
N ILE A 132 4.28 15.09 1.13
CA ILE A 132 4.53 14.73 -0.28
C ILE A 132 5.04 15.96 -1.04
N GLU A 133 4.38 17.12 -0.92
CA GLU A 133 4.83 18.37 -1.55
C GLU A 133 6.25 18.76 -1.12
N LYS A 134 6.58 18.59 0.17
CA LYS A 134 7.92 18.86 0.67
C LYS A 134 8.96 17.88 0.11
N LEU A 135 8.60 16.60 -0.05
CA LEU A 135 9.48 15.60 -0.66
C LEU A 135 9.70 15.91 -2.14
N GLU A 136 8.66 16.25 -2.90
CA GLU A 136 8.76 16.65 -4.30
C GLU A 136 9.69 17.86 -4.50
N ALA A 137 9.52 18.90 -3.69
CA ALA A 137 10.41 20.07 -3.70
C ALA A 137 11.86 19.69 -3.36
N THR A 138 12.07 18.74 -2.44
CA THR A 138 13.41 18.26 -2.08
C THR A 138 14.06 17.46 -3.20
N VAL A 139 13.31 16.57 -3.85
CA VAL A 139 13.78 15.78 -5.00
C VAL A 139 14.13 16.69 -6.18
N ALA A 140 13.28 17.66 -6.52
CA ALA A 140 13.57 18.63 -7.58
C ALA A 140 14.84 19.45 -7.29
N ARG A 141 15.05 19.84 -6.02
CA ARG A 141 16.27 20.54 -5.61
C ARG A 141 17.50 19.64 -5.71
N GLN A 142 17.41 18.39 -5.28
CA GLN A 142 18.50 17.42 -5.38
C GLN A 142 18.86 17.13 -6.84
N GLN A 143 17.87 16.98 -7.72
CA GLN A 143 18.09 16.76 -9.15
C GLN A 143 18.89 17.91 -9.78
N LYS A 144 18.48 19.16 -9.51
CA LYS A 144 19.21 20.35 -10.00
C LYS A 144 20.63 20.44 -9.44
N GLN A 145 20.84 20.06 -8.18
CA GLN A 145 22.17 20.02 -7.58
C GLN A 145 23.07 18.97 -8.24
N ILE A 146 22.53 17.77 -8.49
CA ILE A 146 23.26 16.68 -9.16
C ILE A 146 23.66 17.09 -10.58
N GLU A 147 22.76 17.71 -11.34
CA GLU A 147 23.07 18.21 -12.69
C GLU A 147 24.19 19.25 -12.68
N THR A 148 24.14 20.18 -11.73
CA THR A 148 25.18 21.22 -11.57
C THR A 148 26.53 20.62 -11.21
N LEU A 149 26.57 19.71 -10.23
CA LEU A 149 27.78 19.00 -9.82
C LEU A 149 28.36 18.16 -10.97
N THR A 150 27.49 17.50 -11.73
CA THR A 150 27.90 16.69 -12.90
C THR A 150 28.53 17.56 -13.98
N ALA A 151 27.95 18.74 -14.26
CA ALA A 151 28.51 19.67 -15.23
C ALA A 151 29.89 20.19 -14.80
N GLN A 152 30.03 20.56 -13.51
CA GLN A 152 31.31 21.02 -12.96
C GLN A 152 32.40 19.93 -12.99
N LEU A 153 32.05 18.68 -12.67
CA LEU A 153 32.98 17.56 -12.78
C LEU A 153 33.43 17.32 -14.22
N LYS A 154 32.53 17.45 -15.19
CA LYS A 154 32.86 17.31 -16.61
C LYS A 154 33.81 18.42 -17.07
N GLU A 155 33.54 19.67 -16.68
CA GLU A 155 34.42 20.82 -16.99
C GLU A 155 35.81 20.67 -16.34
N GLN A 156 35.88 20.19 -15.10
CA GLN A 156 37.16 19.86 -14.45
C GLN A 156 37.92 18.74 -15.17
N ALA A 157 37.21 17.71 -15.65
CA ALA A 157 37.85 16.64 -16.41
C ALA A 157 38.41 17.13 -17.75
N GLU A 158 37.68 18.01 -18.45
CA GLU A 158 38.12 18.60 -19.72
C GLU A 158 39.35 19.51 -19.51
N THR A 159 39.34 20.35 -18.47
CA THR A 159 40.49 21.23 -18.15
C THR A 159 41.73 20.44 -17.75
N PHE A 160 41.59 19.40 -16.93
CA PHE A 160 42.72 18.52 -16.58
C PHE A 160 43.28 17.79 -17.80
N THR A 161 42.41 17.30 -18.69
CA THR A 161 42.81 16.63 -19.92
C THR A 161 43.57 17.59 -20.85
N ALA A 162 43.11 18.84 -20.97
CA ALA A 162 43.80 19.86 -21.76
C ALA A 162 45.20 20.17 -21.20
N GLN A 163 45.33 20.31 -19.88
CA GLN A 163 46.63 20.54 -19.21
C GLN A 163 47.60 19.37 -19.41
N LEU A 164 47.12 18.12 -19.36
CA LEU A 164 47.96 16.94 -19.64
C LEU A 164 48.47 16.90 -21.08
N ASN A 165 47.60 17.23 -22.05
CA ASN A 165 47.99 17.31 -23.46
C ASN A 165 49.02 18.42 -23.69
N GLU A 166 48.85 19.57 -23.04
CA GLU A 166 49.81 20.67 -23.08
C GLU A 166 51.17 20.23 -22.49
N GLN A 167 51.19 19.59 -21.32
CA GLN A 167 52.41 19.05 -20.74
C GLN A 167 53.09 18.04 -21.67
N THR A 168 52.33 17.17 -22.33
CA THR A 168 52.87 16.21 -23.31
C THR A 168 53.58 16.93 -24.47
N THR A 169 53.00 18.01 -25.00
CA THR A 169 53.67 18.80 -26.05
C THR A 169 54.92 19.53 -25.56
N GLN A 170 54.92 20.06 -24.34
CA GLN A 170 56.10 20.69 -23.73
C GLN A 170 57.24 19.66 -23.52
N ILE A 171 56.92 18.46 -23.02
CA ILE A 171 57.89 17.37 -22.87
C ILE A 171 58.48 17.00 -24.22
N GLN A 172 57.65 16.81 -25.25
CA GLN A 172 58.14 16.49 -26.60
C GLN A 172 59.09 17.57 -27.13
N LYS A 173 58.78 18.85 -26.89
CA LYS A 173 59.63 19.97 -27.27
C LYS A 173 60.99 19.94 -26.55
N VAL A 174 60.99 19.70 -25.24
CA VAL A 174 62.22 19.58 -24.43
C VAL A 174 63.05 18.38 -24.88
N SER A 175 62.42 17.23 -25.13
CA SER A 175 63.08 16.03 -25.65
C SER A 175 63.75 16.28 -27.00
N ASN A 176 63.09 16.98 -27.92
CA ASN A 176 63.67 17.35 -29.21
C ASN A 176 64.89 18.26 -29.03
N GLN A 177 64.84 19.25 -28.14
CA GLN A 177 65.98 20.15 -27.87
C GLN A 177 67.19 19.37 -27.29
N LEU A 178 66.95 18.44 -26.37
CA LEU A 178 67.98 17.56 -25.80
C LEU A 178 68.59 16.62 -26.84
N ALA A 179 67.78 16.08 -27.77
CA ALA A 179 68.28 15.20 -28.83
C ALA A 179 69.26 15.90 -29.77
N VAL A 180 69.02 17.19 -30.06
CA VAL A 180 69.89 18.01 -30.93
C VAL A 180 71.20 18.42 -30.23
N SER A 181 71.25 18.43 -28.89
CA SER A 181 72.45 18.81 -28.12
C SER A 181 73.39 17.65 -27.79
N LYS A 182 73.10 16.41 -28.23
CA LYS A 182 74.01 15.27 -28.01
C LYS A 182 75.26 15.42 -28.91
N PRO A 183 76.49 15.48 -28.35
CA PRO A 183 77.71 15.58 -29.15
C PRO A 183 77.91 14.31 -29.99
N ALA A 184 78.38 14.46 -31.23
CA ALA A 184 78.76 13.33 -32.08
C ALA A 184 79.89 12.51 -31.43
N PRO A 185 79.92 11.17 -31.57
CA PRO A 185 81.00 10.34 -31.04
C PRO A 185 82.33 10.80 -31.62
N GLN A 186 83.20 11.37 -30.78
CA GLN A 186 84.57 11.67 -31.18
C GLN A 186 85.34 10.34 -31.17
N LEU A 187 85.55 9.77 -32.37
CA LEU A 187 86.47 8.65 -32.53
C LEU A 187 87.89 9.18 -32.30
N VAL A 188 88.43 8.91 -31.11
CA VAL A 188 89.83 9.19 -30.79
C VAL A 188 90.67 8.19 -31.58
N ASN A 189 91.29 8.65 -32.66
CA ASN A 189 92.23 7.84 -33.43
C ASN A 189 93.56 7.83 -32.66
N ASN A 190 93.87 6.69 -32.02
CA ASN A 190 95.15 6.52 -31.33
C ASN A 190 96.15 5.83 -32.29
N PRO A 191 97.29 6.47 -32.59
CA PRO A 191 98.29 5.97 -33.55
C PRO A 191 99.03 4.71 -33.07
#